data_AF-I4YBM7-F1
#
_entry.id   AF-I4YBM7-F1
#
_cell.length_a   1.000
_cell.length_b   1.000
_cell.length_c   1.000
_cell.angle_alpha   90.00
_cell.angle_beta   90.00
_cell.angle_gamma   90.00
#
_symmetry.space_group_name_H-M   'P 1'
#
loop_
_entity.id
_entity.type
_entity.pdbx_description
1 polymer ?
#
loop_
_entity_poly.entity_id
_entity_poly.type
_entity_poly.pdbx_seq_one_letter_code
_entity_poly.pdbx_strand_id
1 'polypeptide(L)'
;PTDQVTLDEQIRNRINSELKRLRNDEYAVRQQIEQELAKENTDKDNSLISSDNVANTIKDIKQKVDRHNSKRDLNNFPAIKSSQSELVSCLTTNKDRPLDCHVQMDGFKQAVADAEK
;
A
#
# COMPACT_ATOMS: atom_id res chain seq x y z
N PRO A 1 -72.89 16.85 -5.39
CA PRO A 1 -71.96 16.15 -6.31
C PRO A 1 -70.87 17.06 -6.88
N THR A 2 -71.21 18.30 -7.23
CA THR A 2 -70.32 19.29 -7.86
C THR A 2 -69.18 19.77 -6.95
N ASP A 3 -69.45 19.98 -5.65
CA ASP A 3 -68.43 20.49 -4.70
C ASP A 3 -67.28 19.51 -4.45
N GLN A 4 -67.54 18.20 -4.50
CA GLN A 4 -66.51 17.16 -4.35
C GLN A 4 -65.55 17.16 -5.54
N VAL A 5 -66.06 17.38 -6.76
CA VAL A 5 -65.24 17.43 -7.97
C VAL A 5 -64.31 18.65 -7.94
N THR A 6 -64.82 19.81 -7.51
CA THR A 6 -64.01 21.03 -7.38
C THR A 6 -62.95 20.91 -6.30
N LEU A 7 -63.28 20.28 -5.16
CA LEU A 7 -62.32 20.03 -4.08
C LEU A 7 -61.21 19.06 -4.54
N ASP A 8 -61.57 17.97 -5.20
CA ASP A 8 -60.61 16.99 -5.74
C ASP A 8 -59.66 17.62 -6.77
N GLU A 9 -60.16 18.53 -7.61
CA GLU A 9 -59.34 19.25 -8.58
C GLU A 9 -58.33 20.19 -7.90
N GLN A 10 -58.76 20.93 -6.87
CA GLN A 10 -57.86 21.77 -6.07
C GLN A 10 -56.78 20.94 -5.36
N ILE A 11 -57.16 19.79 -4.79
CA ILE A 11 -56.22 18.86 -4.15
C ILE A 11 -55.19 18.35 -5.17
N ARG A 12 -55.62 17.88 -6.34
CA ARG A 12 -54.71 17.42 -7.40
C ARG A 12 -53.76 18.51 -7.86
N ASN A 13 -54.27 19.73 -8.07
CA ASN A 13 -53.45 20.86 -8.50
C ASN A 13 -52.38 21.20 -7.46
N ARG A 14 -52.73 21.20 -6.18
CA ARG A 14 -51.79 21.45 -5.09
C ARG A 14 -50.75 20.33 -4.95
N ILE A 15 -51.18 19.07 -5.04
CA ILE A 15 -50.27 17.92 -5.02
C ILE A 15 -49.27 18.02 -6.18
N ASN A 16 -49.74 18.35 -7.39
CA ASN A 16 -48.88 18.48 -8.56
C ASN A 16 -47.88 19.64 -8.43
N SER A 17 -48.31 20.78 -7.87
CA SER A 17 -47.40 21.91 -7.63
C SER A 17 -46.34 21.57 -6.58
N GLU A 18 -46.73 20.90 -5.48
CA GLU A 18 -45.80 20.51 -4.43
C GLU A 18 -44.85 19.39 -4.91
N LEU A 19 -45.33 18.42 -5.69
CA LEU A 19 -44.49 17.40 -6.33
C LEU A 19 -43.44 18.01 -7.25
N LYS A 20 -43.83 19.04 -8.04
CA LYS A 20 -42.89 19.74 -8.91
C LYS A 20 -41.84 20.50 -8.09
N ARG A 21 -42.25 21.15 -7.00
CA ARG A 21 -41.32 21.83 -6.08
C ARG A 21 -40.32 20.84 -5.47
N LEU A 22 -40.82 19.74 -4.90
CA LEU A 22 -39.98 18.71 -4.28
C LEU A 22 -38.96 18.11 -5.24
N ARG A 23 -39.34 17.85 -6.50
CA ARG A 23 -38.39 17.36 -7.52
C ARG A 23 -37.28 18.35 -7.83
N ASN A 24 -37.62 19.65 -7.89
CA ASN A 24 -36.62 20.70 -8.12
C ASN A 24 -35.68 20.83 -6.92
N ASP A 25 -36.23 20.78 -5.70
CA ASP A 25 -35.46 20.84 -4.47
C ASP A 25 -34.53 19.63 -4.36
N GLU A 26 -35.02 18.43 -4.66
CA GLU A 26 -34.21 17.20 -4.69
C GLU A 26 -33.06 17.31 -5.71
N TYR A 27 -33.34 17.83 -6.91
CA TYR A 27 -32.31 18.04 -7.92
C TYR A 27 -31.24 19.03 -7.45
N ALA A 28 -31.64 20.15 -6.84
CA ALA A 28 -30.70 21.14 -6.32
C ALA A 28 -29.82 20.56 -5.21
N VAL A 29 -30.41 19.82 -4.27
CA VAL A 29 -29.67 19.14 -3.20
C VAL A 29 -28.69 18.11 -3.76
N ARG A 30 -29.10 17.30 -4.74
CA ARG A 30 -28.20 16.34 -5.40
C ARG A 30 -27.02 17.03 -6.07
N GLN A 31 -27.24 18.14 -6.78
CA GLN A 31 -26.17 18.90 -7.41
C GLN A 31 -25.20 19.49 -6.39
N GLN A 32 -25.71 20.00 -5.26
CA GLN A 32 -24.85 20.49 -4.18
C GLN A 32 -23.99 19.37 -3.59
N ILE A 33 -24.59 18.19 -3.33
CA ILE A 33 -23.88 17.01 -2.84
C ILE A 33 -22.76 16.62 -3.81
N GLU A 34 -23.07 16.49 -5.10
CA GLU A 34 -22.07 16.16 -6.12
C GLU A 34 -20.91 17.16 -6.15
N GLN A 35 -21.21 18.46 -6.04
CA GLN A 35 -20.20 19.51 -6.02
C GLN A 35 -19.32 19.44 -4.76
N GLU A 36 -19.90 19.17 -3.59
CA GLU A 36 -19.16 19.05 -2.33
C GLU A 36 -18.27 17.80 -2.32
N LEU A 37 -18.78 16.66 -2.79
CA LEU A 37 -17.98 15.43 -2.96
C LEU A 37 -16.82 15.62 -3.93
N ALA A 38 -17.03 16.32 -5.04
CA ALA A 38 -15.97 16.60 -6.01
C ALA A 38 -14.85 17.46 -5.40
N LYS A 39 -15.22 18.47 -4.59
CA LYS A 39 -14.25 19.29 -3.85
C LYS A 39 -13.49 18.47 -2.81
N GLU A 40 -14.20 17.68 -2.00
CA GLU A 40 -13.58 16.84 -0.97
C GLU A 40 -12.58 15.85 -1.56
N ASN A 41 -12.92 15.20 -2.69
CA ASN A 41 -12.00 14.29 -3.37
C ASN A 41 -10.76 15.02 -3.90
N THR A 42 -10.94 16.21 -4.48
CA THR A 42 -9.82 17.04 -4.96
C THR A 42 -8.91 17.48 -3.80
N ASP A 43 -9.48 17.89 -2.68
CA ASP A 43 -8.72 18.32 -1.49
C ASP A 43 -7.99 17.15 -0.82
N LYS A 44 -8.63 15.98 -0.75
CA LYS A 44 -7.99 14.74 -0.27
C LYS A 44 -6.83 14.34 -1.17
N ASP A 45 -7.04 14.31 -2.48
CA ASP A 45 -5.97 13.98 -3.43
C ASP A 45 -4.82 14.99 -3.33
N ASN A 46 -5.11 16.29 -3.23
CA ASN A 46 -4.09 17.32 -3.02
C ASN A 46 -3.35 17.17 -1.68
N SER A 47 -4.03 16.73 -0.61
CA SER A 47 -3.39 16.49 0.68
C SER A 47 -2.47 15.26 0.66
N LEU A 48 -2.87 14.20 -0.04
CA LEU A 48 -2.12 12.95 -0.19
C LEU A 48 -0.94 13.12 -1.15
N ILE A 49 -1.14 13.87 -2.24
CA ILE A 49 -0.14 14.14 -3.29
C ILE A 49 0.68 15.40 -2.96
N SER A 50 0.38 16.09 -1.84
CA SER A 50 1.16 17.24 -1.39
C SER A 50 2.65 16.92 -1.44
N SER A 51 3.41 17.77 -2.13
CA SER A 51 4.82 17.55 -2.47
C SER A 51 5.65 17.16 -1.24
N ASP A 52 5.31 17.69 -0.06
CA ASP A 52 5.99 17.41 1.20
C ASP A 52 5.71 15.99 1.72
N ASN A 53 4.46 15.51 1.62
CA ASN A 53 4.09 14.15 2.01
C ASN A 53 4.74 13.12 1.09
N VAL A 54 4.77 13.39 -0.22
CA VAL A 54 5.46 12.55 -1.20
C VAL A 54 6.96 12.55 -0.94
N ALA A 55 7.59 13.70 -0.70
CA ALA A 55 9.01 13.80 -0.40
C ALA A 55 9.40 13.05 0.89
N ASN A 56 8.59 13.15 1.94
CA ASN A 56 8.78 12.41 3.19
C ASN A 56 8.65 10.90 2.97
N THR A 57 7.64 10.46 2.20
CA THR A 57 7.43 9.05 1.88
C THR A 57 8.60 8.50 1.06
N ILE A 58 9.08 9.23 0.06
CA ILE A 58 10.25 8.86 -0.73
C ILE A 58 11.49 8.73 0.16
N LYS A 59 11.68 9.65 1.11
CA LYS A 59 12.81 9.61 2.05
C LYS A 59 12.74 8.37 2.94
N ASP A 60 11.58 8.05 3.49
CA ASP A 60 11.38 6.84 4.31
C ASP A 60 11.63 5.55 3.51
N ILE A 61 11.12 5.48 2.28
CA ILE A 61 11.36 4.34 1.38
C ILE A 61 12.86 4.19 1.08
N LYS A 62 13.56 5.29 0.73
CA LYS A 62 15.00 5.26 0.50
C LYS A 62 15.74 4.73 1.73
N GLN A 63 15.42 5.23 2.92
CA GLN A 63 16.04 4.77 4.16
C GLN A 63 15.80 3.28 4.43
N LYS A 64 14.58 2.78 4.15
CA LYS A 64 14.26 1.35 4.27
C LYS A 64 15.05 0.50 3.29
N VAL A 65 15.19 0.96 2.04
CA VAL A 65 15.99 0.28 1.01
C VAL A 65 17.47 0.24 1.39
N ASP A 66 18.02 1.35 1.86
CA ASP A 66 19.43 1.43 2.28
C ASP A 66 19.71 0.52 3.47
N ARG A 67 18.80 0.47 4.46
CA ARG A 67 18.88 -0.47 5.59
C ARG A 67 18.78 -1.93 5.14
N HIS A 68 17.95 -2.23 4.15
CA HIS A 68 17.84 -3.58 3.61
C HIS A 68 19.10 -3.99 2.83
N ASN A 69 19.65 -3.10 2.02
CA ASN A 69 20.86 -3.36 1.25
C ASN A 69 22.09 -3.53 2.15
N SER A 70 22.24 -2.70 3.18
CA SER A 70 23.34 -2.83 4.17
C SER A 70 23.28 -4.15 4.93
N LYS A 71 22.09 -4.68 5.24
CA LYS A 71 21.95 -6.02 5.84
C LYS A 71 22.36 -7.17 4.90
N ARG A 72 22.24 -6.99 3.59
CA ARG A 72 22.57 -8.04 2.59
C ARG A 72 23.97 -7.91 2.02
N ASP A 73 24.72 -6.88 2.41
CA ASP A 73 26.08 -6.69 1.94
C ASP A 73 26.98 -7.78 2.55
N LEU A 74 27.34 -8.77 1.73
CA LEU A 74 28.25 -9.87 2.09
C LEU A 74 29.65 -9.36 2.50
N ASN A 75 29.99 -8.10 2.21
CA ASN A 75 31.20 -7.46 2.73
C ASN A 75 31.15 -7.26 4.26
N ASN A 76 29.95 -7.19 4.84
CA ASN A 76 29.76 -7.08 6.30
C ASN A 76 29.95 -8.41 7.04
N PHE A 77 30.07 -9.54 6.32
CA PHE A 77 30.20 -10.87 6.90
C PHE A 77 31.50 -11.57 6.44
N PRO A 78 32.68 -11.07 6.84
CA PRO A 78 33.97 -11.66 6.45
C PRO A 78 34.11 -13.12 6.89
N ALA A 79 33.47 -13.51 8.00
CA ALA A 79 33.44 -14.89 8.50
C ALA A 79 32.75 -15.86 7.52
N ILE A 80 31.68 -15.43 6.83
CA ILE A 80 31.02 -16.24 5.80
C ILE A 80 31.95 -16.42 4.60
N LYS A 81 32.62 -15.35 4.15
CA LYS A 81 33.55 -15.44 3.02
C LYS A 81 34.74 -16.35 3.32
N SER A 82 35.32 -16.28 4.52
CA SER A 82 36.42 -17.15 4.93
C SER A 82 35.99 -18.62 4.96
N SER A 83 34.93 -18.93 5.70
CA SER A 83 34.41 -20.31 5.82
C SER A 83 33.93 -20.89 4.48
N GLN A 84 33.36 -20.06 3.61
CA GLN A 84 33.03 -20.44 2.23
C GLN A 84 34.28 -20.83 1.45
N SER A 85 35.34 -20.03 1.52
CA SER A 85 36.59 -20.30 0.79
C SER A 85 37.27 -21.59 1.25
N GLU A 86 37.24 -21.87 2.56
CA GLU A 86 37.76 -23.10 3.16
C GLU A 86 36.95 -24.32 2.74
N LEU A 87 35.61 -24.20 2.73
CA LEU A 87 34.72 -25.26 2.26
C LEU A 87 34.94 -25.56 0.77
N VAL A 88 35.01 -24.53 -0.06
CA VAL A 88 35.28 -24.68 -1.50
C VAL A 88 36.66 -25.31 -1.73
N SER A 89 37.68 -24.91 -0.98
CA SER A 89 39.03 -25.49 -1.05
C SER A 89 39.01 -26.98 -0.67
N CYS A 90 38.31 -27.35 0.40
CA CYS A 90 38.19 -28.74 0.82
C CYS A 90 37.46 -29.60 -0.23
N LEU A 91 36.31 -29.13 -0.72
CA LEU A 91 35.51 -29.85 -1.72
C LEU A 91 36.25 -30.00 -3.06
N THR A 92 37.04 -28.99 -3.44
CA THR A 92 37.85 -29.03 -4.66
C THR A 92 39.01 -30.02 -4.54
N THR A 93 39.59 -30.15 -3.34
CA THR A 93 40.66 -31.11 -3.05
C THR A 93 40.12 -32.54 -2.96
N ASN A 94 38.95 -32.73 -2.36
CA ASN A 94 38.36 -34.04 -2.08
C ASN A 94 37.15 -34.36 -2.97
N LYS A 95 37.33 -34.33 -4.30
CA LYS A 95 36.23 -34.50 -5.27
C LYS A 95 35.50 -35.84 -5.17
N ASP A 96 36.24 -36.92 -4.89
CA ASP A 96 35.68 -38.28 -4.77
C ASP A 96 35.27 -38.63 -3.33
N ARG A 97 35.58 -37.75 -2.36
CA ARG A 97 35.26 -37.91 -0.93
C ARG A 97 34.74 -36.60 -0.31
N PRO A 98 33.65 -36.02 -0.83
CA PRO A 98 33.15 -34.73 -0.35
C PRO A 98 32.66 -34.77 1.12
N LEU A 99 32.34 -35.96 1.64
CA LEU A 99 31.92 -36.13 3.04
C LEU A 99 33.05 -35.87 4.05
N ASP A 100 34.31 -35.92 3.64
CA ASP A 100 35.46 -35.61 4.50
C ASP A 100 35.53 -34.11 4.85
N CYS A 101 34.77 -33.26 4.13
CA CYS A 101 34.71 -31.81 4.34
C CYS A 101 33.60 -31.37 5.33
N HIS A 102 33.09 -32.29 6.16
CA HIS A 102 31.98 -31.97 7.07
C HIS A 102 32.32 -30.86 8.06
N VAL A 103 33.58 -30.76 8.51
CA VAL A 103 34.02 -29.73 9.47
C VAL A 103 33.89 -28.33 8.87
N GLN A 104 34.35 -28.14 7.63
CA GLN A 104 34.26 -26.86 6.92
C GLN A 104 32.80 -26.54 6.58
N MET A 105 31.98 -27.55 6.31
CA MET A 105 30.55 -27.39 6.05
C MET A 105 29.81 -26.91 7.31
N ASP A 106 30.11 -27.48 8.47
CA ASP A 106 29.51 -27.07 9.74
C ASP A 106 29.99 -25.67 10.15
N GLY A 107 31.27 -25.35 9.92
CA GLY A 107 31.80 -23.99 10.11
C GLY A 107 31.10 -22.95 9.24
N PHE A 108 30.83 -23.27 7.97
CA PHE A 108 30.06 -22.40 7.09
C PHE A 108 28.60 -22.24 7.55
N LYS A 109 27.92 -23.34 7.93
CA LYS A 109 26.55 -23.29 8.47
C LYS A 109 26.46 -22.43 9.72
N GLN A 110 27.43 -22.53 10.62
CA GLN A 110 27.48 -21.73 11.84
C GLN A 110 27.67 -20.24 11.51
N ALA A 111 28.59 -19.92 10.59
CA ALA A 111 28.83 -18.53 10.16
C ALA A 111 27.58 -17.90 9.49
N VAL A 112 26.81 -18.69 8.74
CA VAL A 112 25.53 -18.25 8.17
C VAL A 112 24.48 -18.06 9.26
N ALA A 113 24.34 -19.02 10.19
CA ALA A 113 23.38 -18.93 11.28
C ALA A 113 23.63 -17.73 12.21
N ASP A 114 24.89 -17.34 12.41
CA ASP A 114 25.24 -16.17 13.22
C ASP A 114 25.01 -14.84 12.47
N ALA A 115 25.04 -14.84 11.14
CA ALA A 115 24.75 -13.67 10.33
C ALA A 115 23.24 -13.43 10.09
N GLU A 116 22.43 -14.50 10.20
CA GLU A 116 20.98 -14.44 10.05
C GLU A 116 20.25 -14.01 11.34
N LYS A 117 20.93 -13.99 12.49
CA LYS A 117 20.40 -13.46 13.77
C LYS A 117 20.33 -11.93 13.77
#